data_AF-A0A4U6AJ96-F1
#
_entry.id   AF-A0A4U6AJ96-F1
#
_cell.length_a   1.000
_cell.length_b   1.000
_cell.length_c   1.000
_cell.angle_alpha   90.00
_cell.angle_beta   90.00
_cell.angle_gamma   90.00
#
_symmetry.space_group_name_H-M   'P 1'
#
loop_
_entity.id
_entity.type
_entity.pdbx_description
1 polymer ?
#
loop_
_entity_poly.entity_id
_entity_poly.type
_entity_poly.pdbx_seq_one_letter_code
_entity_poly.pdbx_strand_id
1 'polypeptide(L)'
;MVTYFRYSKPKYSGGTRLVGAAVLQLLGTGLLASIFCLLDTFTMKPTITLGQFLPCLVGSVTGFHFVAFGRLATDRQLYLVAASLLAFGTFYWLVSYSLPDLLLARLISGFGLGVVVARTFRHRFLENPVVPRIR
;
A
#
# COMPACT_ATOMS: atom_id res chain seq x y z
N MET A 1 -9.11 30.95 23.11
CA MET A 1 -8.17 31.37 22.05
C MET A 1 -8.46 30.50 20.83
N VAL A 2 -9.21 31.02 19.85
CA VAL A 2 -9.67 30.24 18.68
C VAL A 2 -8.57 30.27 17.62
N THR A 3 -7.85 29.17 17.45
CA THR A 3 -6.88 28.97 16.36
C THR A 3 -7.65 28.74 15.06
N TYR A 4 -7.86 29.80 14.29
CA TYR A 4 -8.37 29.70 12.93
C TYR A 4 -7.30 29.07 12.02
N PHE A 5 -7.38 27.76 11.82
CA PHE A 5 -6.61 27.07 10.79
C PHE A 5 -7.16 27.46 9.42
N ARG A 6 -6.43 28.28 8.68
CA ARG A 6 -6.73 28.55 7.28
C ARG A 6 -6.35 27.29 6.49
N TYR A 7 -7.32 26.63 5.84
CA TYR A 7 -7.05 25.57 4.88
C TYR A 7 -6.09 26.11 3.81
N SER A 8 -4.83 25.71 3.87
CA SER A 8 -3.83 26.07 2.87
C SER A 8 -4.18 25.35 1.57
N LYS A 9 -3.94 26.04 0.43
CA LYS A 9 -4.08 25.43 -0.90
C LYS A 9 -3.29 24.11 -0.95
N PRO A 10 -3.75 23.10 -1.71
CA PRO A 10 -3.06 21.83 -1.83
C PRO A 10 -1.58 22.05 -2.18
N LYS A 11 -0.68 21.46 -1.38
CA LYS A 11 0.78 21.62 -1.47
C LYS A 11 1.36 21.29 -2.85
N TYR A 12 0.69 20.41 -3.61
CA TYR A 12 1.13 19.93 -4.92
C TYR A 12 0.00 20.01 -5.94
N SER A 13 0.36 20.30 -7.20
CA SER A 13 -0.58 20.29 -8.32
C SER A 13 -1.14 18.88 -8.57
N GLY A 14 -2.31 18.79 -9.21
CA GLY A 14 -2.95 17.50 -9.51
C GLY A 14 -2.04 16.55 -10.32
N GLY A 15 -1.25 17.08 -11.25
CA GLY A 15 -0.29 16.29 -12.03
C GLY A 15 0.82 15.69 -11.17
N THR A 16 1.42 16.48 -10.26
CA THR A 16 2.47 16.00 -9.36
C THR A 16 1.96 14.94 -8.39
N ARG A 17 0.68 15.02 -8.00
CA ARG A 17 0.00 14.00 -7.19
C ARG A 17 -0.21 12.70 -7.96
N LEU A 18 -0.64 12.77 -9.21
CA LEU A 18 -0.80 11.60 -10.09
C LEU A 18 0.54 10.87 -10.31
N VAL A 19 1.59 11.62 -10.63
CA VAL A 19 2.95 11.06 -10.80
C VAL A 19 3.44 10.45 -9.48
N GLY A 20 3.24 11.14 -8.36
CA GLY A 20 3.60 10.64 -7.04
C GLY A 20 2.91 9.31 -6.71
N ALA A 21 1.59 9.21 -6.95
CA ALA A 21 0.83 7.99 -6.74
C ALA A 21 1.33 6.85 -7.64
N ALA A 22 1.53 7.10 -8.94
CA ALA A 22 2.01 6.10 -9.88
C ALA A 22 3.39 5.55 -9.49
N VAL A 23 4.32 6.44 -9.12
CA VAL A 23 5.68 6.05 -8.70
C VAL A 23 5.65 5.23 -7.41
N LEU A 24 4.87 5.67 -6.41
CA LEU A 24 4.70 4.96 -5.14
C LEU A 24 4.07 3.58 -5.34
N GLN A 25 3.08 3.46 -6.22
CA GLN A 25 2.42 2.20 -6.55
C GLN A 25 3.38 1.23 -7.25
N LEU A 26 4.14 1.70 -8.25
CA LEU A 26 5.11 0.90 -8.99
C LEU A 26 6.27 0.43 -8.10
N LEU A 27 6.82 1.32 -7.26
CA LEU A 27 7.86 0.97 -6.29
C LEU A 27 7.36 -0.06 -5.27
N GLY A 28 6.17 0.15 -4.71
CA GLY A 28 5.58 -0.79 -3.75
C GLY A 28 5.37 -2.16 -4.37
N THR A 29 4.61 -2.24 -5.46
CA THR A 29 4.32 -3.52 -6.14
C THR A 29 5.59 -4.22 -6.61
N GLY A 30 6.55 -3.48 -7.20
CA GLY A 30 7.83 -4.03 -7.62
C GLY A 30 8.65 -4.60 -6.46
N LEU A 31 8.72 -3.88 -5.33
CA LEU A 31 9.41 -4.35 -4.12
C LEU A 31 8.77 -5.63 -3.58
N LEU A 32 7.43 -5.68 -3.46
CA LEU A 32 6.73 -6.85 -2.94
C LEU A 32 6.87 -8.07 -3.85
N ALA A 33 6.75 -7.88 -5.16
CA ALA A 33 7.01 -8.94 -6.14
C ALA A 33 8.45 -9.45 -6.04
N SER A 34 9.43 -8.56 -5.83
CA SER A 34 10.83 -8.93 -5.64
C SER A 34 11.05 -9.74 -4.36
N ILE A 35 10.40 -9.36 -3.25
CA ILE A 35 10.45 -10.11 -1.99
C ILE A 35 9.89 -11.52 -2.17
N PHE A 36 8.70 -11.66 -2.77
CA PHE A 36 8.12 -12.99 -3.02
C PHE A 36 8.97 -13.81 -4.00
N CYS A 37 9.55 -13.19 -5.02
CA CYS A 37 10.46 -13.87 -5.94
C CYS A 37 11.70 -14.42 -5.21
N LEU A 38 12.33 -13.61 -4.35
CA LEU A 38 13.44 -14.06 -3.50
C LEU A 38 13.01 -15.20 -2.58
N LEU A 39 11.86 -15.06 -1.90
CA LEU A 39 11.33 -16.06 -1.00
C LEU A 39 10.99 -17.39 -1.70
N ASP A 40 10.38 -17.33 -2.88
CA ASP A 40 10.08 -18.53 -3.68
C ASP A 40 11.39 -19.23 -4.12
N THR A 41 12.45 -18.46 -4.43
CA THR A 41 13.78 -19.00 -4.75
C THR A 41 14.40 -19.72 -3.55
N PHE A 42 14.29 -19.13 -2.34
CA PHE A 42 14.80 -19.75 -1.11
C PHE A 42 14.00 -20.97 -0.64
N THR A 43 12.69 -20.99 -0.90
CA THR A 43 11.78 -22.06 -0.42
C THR A 43 11.50 -23.13 -1.46
N MET A 44 12.15 -23.05 -2.64
CA MET A 44 11.91 -23.94 -3.79
C MET A 44 10.43 -24.04 -4.19
N LYS A 45 9.66 -22.96 -3.95
CA LYS A 45 8.24 -22.89 -4.33
C LYS A 45 8.10 -22.50 -5.80
N PRO A 46 7.00 -22.93 -6.46
CA PRO A 46 6.78 -22.66 -7.88
C PRO A 46 6.76 -21.15 -8.17
N THR A 47 7.77 -20.71 -8.92
CA THR A 47 8.01 -19.33 -9.33
C THR A 47 7.39 -19.12 -10.70
N ILE A 48 6.21 -18.50 -10.77
CA ILE A 48 5.66 -18.00 -12.03
C ILE A 48 5.85 -16.49 -12.01
N THR A 49 6.85 -15.98 -12.72
CA THR A 49 7.20 -14.55 -12.74
C THR A 49 6.01 -13.66 -13.07
N LEU A 50 5.21 -14.00 -14.10
CA LEU A 50 3.99 -13.25 -14.43
C LEU A 50 2.88 -13.44 -13.37
N GLY A 51 2.76 -14.67 -12.84
CA GLY A 51 1.81 -15.06 -11.80
C GLY A 51 2.14 -14.52 -10.40
N GLN A 52 3.32 -13.94 -10.19
CA GLN A 52 3.68 -13.21 -8.97
C GLN A 52 3.26 -11.74 -9.05
N PHE A 53 3.40 -11.13 -10.23
CA PHE A 53 3.13 -9.71 -10.45
C PHE A 53 1.64 -9.40 -10.47
N LEU A 54 0.84 -10.17 -11.20
CA LEU A 54 -0.60 -9.95 -11.34
C LEU A 54 -1.36 -9.92 -10.00
N PRO A 55 -1.21 -10.91 -9.10
CA PRO A 55 -1.90 -10.92 -7.80
C PRO A 55 -1.47 -9.76 -6.90
N CYS A 56 -0.16 -9.49 -6.82
CA CYS A 56 0.39 -8.38 -6.04
C CYS A 56 -0.11 -7.02 -6.55
N LEU A 57 -0.19 -6.85 -7.88
CA LEU A 57 -0.66 -5.63 -8.52
C LEU A 57 -2.17 -5.42 -8.28
N VAL A 58 -2.99 -6.44 -8.50
CA VAL A 58 -4.44 -6.38 -8.24
C VAL A 58 -4.72 -6.08 -6.78
N GLY A 59 -4.04 -6.76 -5.86
CA GLY A 59 -4.13 -6.51 -4.42
C GLY A 59 -3.72 -5.07 -4.08
N SER A 60 -2.57 -4.62 -4.55
CA SER A 60 -2.06 -3.28 -4.24
C SER A 60 -2.95 -2.16 -4.78
N VAL A 61 -3.50 -2.32 -5.99
CA VAL A 61 -4.44 -1.35 -6.58
C VAL A 61 -5.74 -1.30 -5.78
N THR A 62 -6.30 -2.45 -5.42
CA THR A 62 -7.53 -2.51 -4.60
C THR A 62 -7.33 -1.92 -3.20
N GLY A 63 -6.22 -2.25 -2.53
CA GLY A 63 -5.86 -1.66 -1.23
C GLY A 63 -5.64 -0.15 -1.32
N PHE A 64 -5.02 0.32 -2.40
CA PHE A 64 -4.81 1.75 -2.63
C PHE A 64 -6.13 2.50 -2.81
N HIS A 65 -7.02 1.99 -3.66
CA HIS A 65 -8.34 2.60 -3.89
C HIS A 65 -9.22 2.58 -2.63
N PHE A 66 -9.17 1.50 -1.85
CA PHE A 66 -9.91 1.40 -0.58
C PHE A 66 -9.57 2.56 0.36
N VAL A 67 -8.28 2.92 0.47
CA VAL A 67 -7.83 4.02 1.33
C VAL A 67 -8.01 5.39 0.67
N ALA A 68 -7.76 5.49 -0.64
CA ALA A 68 -7.87 6.76 -1.37
C ALA A 68 -9.31 7.28 -1.44
N PHE A 69 -10.29 6.38 -1.55
CA PHE A 69 -11.73 6.73 -1.55
C PHE A 69 -12.42 6.52 -0.19
N GLY A 70 -11.78 5.82 0.75
CA GLY A 70 -12.31 5.58 2.09
C GLY A 70 -12.28 6.82 2.97
N ARG A 71 -13.46 7.42 3.20
CA ARG A 71 -13.61 8.66 3.98
C ARG A 71 -13.43 8.51 5.51
N LEU A 72 -13.30 7.29 6.06
CA LEU A 72 -13.60 7.03 7.48
C LEU A 72 -12.56 6.26 8.32
N ALA A 73 -11.41 5.85 7.78
CA ALA A 73 -10.44 5.12 8.59
C ALA A 73 -9.41 6.08 9.22
N THR A 74 -9.23 5.99 10.55
CA THR A 74 -8.14 6.67 11.25
C THR A 74 -6.80 6.06 10.84
N ASP A 75 -5.72 6.85 10.81
CA ASP A 75 -4.38 6.36 10.40
C ASP A 75 -3.91 5.14 11.20
N ARG A 76 -4.33 5.05 12.47
CA ARG A 76 -4.04 3.91 13.35
C ARG A 76 -4.77 2.64 12.91
N GLN A 77 -6.03 2.74 12.48
CA GLN A 77 -6.79 1.60 11.95
C GLN A 77 -6.22 1.14 10.62
N LEU A 78 -5.87 2.06 9.73
CA LEU A 78 -5.25 1.72 8.44
C LEU A 78 -3.91 1.00 8.62
N TYR A 79 -3.10 1.42 9.59
CA TYR A 79 -1.86 0.73 9.93
C TYR A 79 -2.10 -0.70 10.43
N LEU A 80 -3.06 -0.88 11.34
CA LEU A 80 -3.40 -2.20 11.88
C LEU A 80 -3.92 -3.14 10.79
N VAL A 81 -4.78 -2.65 9.89
CA VAL A 81 -5.32 -3.41 8.76
C VAL A 81 -4.23 -3.77 7.76
N ALA A 82 -3.34 -2.82 7.43
CA ALA A 82 -2.21 -3.09 6.54
C ALA A 82 -1.27 -4.15 7.13
N ALA A 83 -0.90 -3.99 8.41
CA ALA A 83 0.00 -4.90 9.10
C ALA A 83 -0.61 -6.30 9.25
N SER A 84 -1.90 -6.41 9.58
CA SER A 84 -2.57 -7.70 9.71
C SER A 84 -2.68 -8.43 8.38
N LEU A 85 -3.00 -7.73 7.29
CA LEU A 85 -3.07 -8.32 5.95
C LEU A 85 -1.69 -8.73 5.43
N LEU A 86 -0.66 -7.92 5.66
CA LEU A 86 0.71 -8.31 5.33
C LEU A 86 1.13 -9.56 6.10
N ALA A 87 0.96 -9.56 7.44
CA ALA A 87 1.32 -10.69 8.28
C ALA A 87 0.56 -11.96 7.89
N PHE A 88 -0.77 -11.86 7.74
CA PHE A 88 -1.60 -12.99 7.33
C PHE A 88 -1.17 -13.53 5.97
N GLY A 89 -0.99 -12.66 4.96
CA GLY A 89 -0.56 -13.08 3.63
C GLY A 89 0.81 -13.76 3.64
N THR A 90 1.77 -13.27 4.45
CA THR A 90 3.09 -13.91 4.58
C THR A 90 3.03 -15.26 5.28
N PHE A 91 2.26 -15.39 6.37
CA PHE A 91 2.11 -16.66 7.08
C PHE A 91 1.35 -17.69 6.24
N TYR A 92 0.31 -17.24 5.55
CA TYR A 92 -0.47 -18.08 4.65
C TYR A 92 0.38 -18.55 3.46
N TRP A 93 1.22 -17.67 2.87
CA TRP A 93 2.19 -18.07 1.86
C TRP A 93 3.20 -19.09 2.41
N LEU A 94 3.64 -18.96 3.66
CA LEU A 94 4.64 -19.85 4.26
C LEU A 94 4.13 -21.29 4.37
N VAL A 95 2.90 -21.45 4.84
CA VAL A 95 2.29 -22.77 5.12
C VAL A 95 1.74 -23.45 3.86
N SER A 96 1.40 -22.67 2.83
CA SER A 96 0.76 -23.19 1.62
C SER A 96 1.76 -23.62 0.54
N TYR A 97 1.47 -24.71 -0.17
CA TYR A 97 2.26 -25.19 -1.32
C TYR A 97 1.45 -25.26 -2.61
N SER A 98 0.12 -25.14 -2.52
CA SER A 98 -0.75 -25.15 -3.67
C SER A 98 -0.66 -23.81 -4.41
N LEU A 99 -0.66 -23.87 -5.74
CA LEU A 99 -0.63 -22.68 -6.60
C LEU A 99 -1.77 -21.69 -6.30
N PRO A 100 -3.06 -22.09 -6.13
CA PRO A 100 -4.11 -21.14 -5.81
C PRO A 100 -3.92 -20.44 -4.46
N ASP A 101 -3.44 -21.16 -3.44
CA ASP A 101 -3.21 -20.58 -2.12
C ASP A 101 -2.03 -19.58 -2.15
N LEU A 102 -0.99 -19.87 -2.92
CA LEU A 102 0.14 -18.95 -3.13
C LEU A 102 -0.30 -17.66 -3.84
N LEU A 103 -1.19 -17.76 -4.84
CA LEU A 103 -1.75 -16.59 -5.52
C LEU A 103 -2.63 -15.76 -4.57
N LEU A 104 -3.45 -16.42 -3.74
CA LEU A 104 -4.30 -15.76 -2.75
C LEU A 104 -3.44 -15.05 -1.68
N ALA A 105 -2.37 -15.69 -1.22
CA ALA A 105 -1.43 -15.10 -0.27
C ALA A 105 -0.80 -13.81 -0.82
N ARG A 106 -0.40 -13.83 -2.10
CA ARG A 106 0.15 -12.67 -2.81
C ARG A 106 -0.88 -11.56 -3.01
N LEU A 107 -2.15 -11.88 -3.29
CA LEU A 107 -3.25 -10.90 -3.33
C LEU A 107 -3.42 -10.19 -1.99
N ILE A 108 -3.43 -10.96 -0.90
CA ILE A 108 -3.64 -10.43 0.45
C ILE A 108 -2.47 -9.54 0.89
N SER A 109 -1.23 -9.99 0.68
CA SER A 109 -0.05 -9.17 0.94
C SER A 109 0.01 -7.94 0.02
N GLY A 110 -0.38 -8.08 -1.25
CA GLY A 110 -0.52 -6.97 -2.20
C GLY A 110 -1.48 -5.92 -1.68
N PHE A 111 -2.66 -6.33 -1.20
CA PHE A 111 -3.64 -5.43 -0.60
C PHE A 111 -3.10 -4.70 0.62
N GLY A 112 -2.49 -5.42 1.56
CA GLY A 112 -1.87 -4.80 2.73
C GLY A 112 -0.84 -3.73 2.35
N LEU A 113 -0.01 -4.00 1.35
CA LEU A 113 0.94 -3.02 0.83
C LEU A 113 0.25 -1.83 0.16
N GLY A 114 -0.80 -2.06 -0.65
CA GLY A 114 -1.59 -0.99 -1.27
C GLY A 114 -2.15 0.00 -0.24
N VAL A 115 -2.58 -0.51 0.92
CA VAL A 115 -3.04 0.31 2.06
C VAL A 115 -1.89 1.16 2.63
N VAL A 116 -0.69 0.59 2.81
CA VAL A 116 0.51 1.34 3.25
C VAL A 116 0.85 2.44 2.26
N VAL A 117 0.92 2.11 0.96
CA VAL A 117 1.27 3.04 -0.12
C VAL A 117 0.29 4.21 -0.18
N ALA A 118 -1.02 3.94 -0.09
CA ALA A 118 -2.04 4.98 -0.07
C ALA A 118 -1.94 5.88 1.16
N ARG A 119 -1.61 5.33 2.32
CA ARG A 119 -1.35 6.13 3.52
C ARG A 119 -0.12 7.02 3.34
N THR A 120 0.98 6.48 2.82
CA THR A 120 2.19 7.27 2.54
C THR A 120 1.90 8.39 1.54
N PHE A 121 1.10 8.10 0.51
CA PHE A 121 0.63 9.08 -0.45
C PHE A 121 -0.22 10.17 0.21
N ARG A 122 -1.18 9.80 1.05
CA ARG A 122 -2.04 10.74 1.79
C ARG A 122 -1.21 11.66 2.68
N HIS A 123 -0.29 11.12 3.48
CA HIS A 123 0.58 11.90 4.35
C HIS A 123 1.56 12.81 3.58
N ARG A 124 2.13 12.33 2.46
CA ARG A 124 3.11 13.11 1.67
C ARG A 124 2.48 14.19 0.80
N PHE A 125 1.31 13.92 0.21
CA PHE A 125 0.76 14.74 -0.88
C PHE A 125 -0.60 15.39 -0.58
N LEU A 126 -1.36 14.86 0.38
CA LEU A 126 -2.70 15.33 0.73
C LEU A 126 -2.76 16.06 2.08
N GLU A 127 -1.96 15.65 3.06
CA GLU A 127 -1.86 16.37 4.33
C GLU A 127 -1.22 17.75 4.12
N ASN A 128 -1.98 18.79 4.45
CA ASN A 128 -1.50 20.16 4.44
C ASN A 128 -0.61 20.40 5.66
N PRO A 129 0.52 21.11 5.52
CA PRO A 129 1.31 21.51 6.68
C PRO A 129 0.45 22.43 7.55
N VAL A 130 0.20 22.00 8.78
CA VAL A 130 -0.38 22.85 9.82
C VAL A 130 0.71 23.86 10.20
N VAL A 131 0.72 25.02 9.54
CA VAL A 131 1.66 26.09 9.90
C VAL A 131 1.10 26.79 11.14
N PRO A 132 1.76 26.69 12.31
CA PRO A 132 1.33 27.44 13.48
C PRO A 132 1.54 28.92 13.21
N ARG A 133 0.50 29.73 13.45
CA ARG A 133 0.61 31.19 13.38
C ARG A 133 1.34 31.66 14.63
N ILE A 134 2.66 31.83 14.54
CA ILE A 134 3.42 32.56 15.56
C ILE A 134 3.05 34.03 15.37
N ARG A 135 2.50 34.66 16.42
CA ARG A 135 2.17 36.08 16.45
C ARG A 135 3.18 36.79 17.32
#